data_AF-A0A6I9R1I6-F1
#
_entry.id   AF-A0A6I9R1I6-F1
#
_cell.length_a   1.000
_cell.length_b   1.000
_cell.length_c   1.000
_cell.angle_alpha   90.00
_cell.angle_beta   90.00
_cell.angle_gamma   90.00
#
_symmetry.space_group_name_H-M   'P 1'
#
loop_
_entity.id
_entity.type
_entity.pdbx_description
1 polymer ?
#
loop_
_entity_poly.entity_id
_entity_poly.type
_entity_poly.pdbx_seq_one_letter_code
_entity_poly.pdbx_strand_id
1 'polypeptide(L)'
;MGNLLQENMFAGHAIAAAGSVAVASSLTHPLDTLKTLLQVGAGSTQQLGIAQVVERVRLVSGVSGLYSGFGLSTLGMISGIGARFGIYEIITAFYKDGREDNYVYVSEALLAGIAAGAIESVMLTPFELLKLRRQVSASRFKTSISHKAMQESTPPISKLLPGYTPDIKAWNSTVGLLSTLSPKHPDMVGALKQYPWMLTGSGRPPLASDVKGPFNIISLEGWSALWKGLRPGIARDCVFGGVFFSVWQFFHIAMLNWKALDINPPPRSIDEAGPVTPLASSLAAGFSGTVAAAASHSFDTAKSRSQCIVTPKYIAMERKLLRWKAPGIWLERVTGMSPADRNIMFRGLWLRMARSGIASSALVGSYLLAVEYLF
;
A
#
# COMPACT_ATOMS: atom_id res chain seq x y z
N MET A 1 -35.53 -1.05 24.53
CA MET A 1 -34.63 0.05 24.93
C MET A 1 -33.16 -0.36 24.91
N GLY A 2 -32.78 -1.53 25.45
CA GLY A 2 -31.38 -1.99 25.49
C GLY A 2 -30.68 -2.13 24.12
N ASN A 3 -31.32 -2.77 23.13
CA ASN A 3 -30.71 -2.95 21.80
C ASN A 3 -30.46 -1.62 21.07
N LEU A 4 -31.36 -0.64 21.21
CA LEU A 4 -31.24 0.69 20.57
C LEU A 4 -30.08 1.51 21.17
N LEU A 5 -29.87 1.41 22.49
CA LEU A 5 -28.73 2.06 23.15
C LEU A 5 -27.40 1.39 22.75
N GLN A 6 -27.38 0.06 22.65
CA GLN A 6 -26.19 -0.68 22.23
C GLN A 6 -25.83 -0.41 20.75
N GLU A 7 -26.84 -0.33 19.87
CA GLU A 7 -26.67 0.07 18.47
C GLU A 7 -26.12 1.50 18.35
N ASN A 8 -26.64 2.45 19.13
CA ASN A 8 -26.18 3.83 19.14
C ASN A 8 -24.73 3.96 19.64
N MET A 9 -24.33 3.18 20.65
CA MET A 9 -22.95 3.15 21.15
C MET A 9 -21.97 2.57 20.12
N PHE A 10 -22.33 1.46 19.48
CA PHE A 10 -21.51 0.87 18.42
C PHE A 10 -21.33 1.84 17.25
N ALA A 11 -22.42 2.47 16.80
CA ALA A 11 -22.37 3.47 15.74
C ALA A 11 -21.48 4.67 16.12
N GLY A 12 -21.57 5.15 17.37
CA GLY A 12 -20.76 6.26 17.84
C GLY A 12 -19.25 5.91 17.89
N HIS A 13 -18.88 4.71 18.36
CA HIS A 13 -17.47 4.27 18.31
C HIS A 13 -16.97 4.10 16.87
N ALA A 14 -17.81 3.60 15.96
CA ALA A 14 -17.46 3.48 14.55
C ALA A 14 -17.23 4.85 13.89
N ILE A 15 -18.05 5.85 14.21
CA ILE A 15 -17.89 7.23 13.73
C ILE A 15 -16.62 7.86 14.31
N ALA A 16 -16.37 7.70 15.62
CA ALA A 16 -15.15 8.19 16.27
C ALA A 16 -13.89 7.55 15.64
N ALA A 17 -13.92 6.24 15.40
CA ALA A 17 -12.83 5.52 14.73
C ALA A 17 -12.61 6.02 13.30
N ALA A 18 -13.67 6.16 12.49
CA ALA A 18 -13.55 6.70 11.13
C ALA A 18 -13.02 8.14 11.12
N GLY A 19 -13.47 8.98 12.06
CA GLY A 19 -12.98 10.34 12.26
C GLY A 19 -11.49 10.38 12.60
N SER A 20 -11.04 9.52 13.52
CA SER A 20 -9.62 9.41 13.89
C SER A 20 -8.73 9.02 12.71
N VAL A 21 -9.20 8.10 11.86
CA VAL A 21 -8.50 7.70 10.63
C VAL A 21 -8.43 8.87 9.65
N ALA A 22 -9.50 9.66 9.51
CA ALA A 22 -9.51 10.83 8.64
C ALA A 22 -8.53 11.91 9.11
N VAL A 23 -8.44 12.18 10.42
CA VAL A 23 -7.48 13.11 11.02
C VAL A 23 -6.05 12.64 10.84
N ALA A 24 -5.77 11.36 11.14
CA ALA A 24 -4.44 10.78 10.93
C ALA A 24 -4.04 10.81 9.46
N SER A 25 -4.98 10.53 8.55
CA SER A 25 -4.75 10.57 7.10
C SER A 25 -4.46 11.99 6.63
N SER A 26 -5.24 12.99 7.05
CA SER A 26 -5.04 14.37 6.59
C SER A 26 -3.66 14.91 6.97
N LEU A 27 -3.20 14.62 8.18
CA LEU A 27 -1.88 15.03 8.68
C LEU A 27 -0.73 14.36 7.92
N THR A 28 -0.88 13.09 7.53
CA THR A 28 0.24 12.25 7.06
C THR A 28 0.26 12.03 5.56
N HIS A 29 -0.81 12.40 4.84
CA HIS A 29 -0.93 12.16 3.41
C HIS A 29 0.11 12.89 2.54
N PRO A 30 0.58 14.12 2.85
CA PRO A 30 1.70 14.73 2.15
C PRO A 30 3.00 13.89 2.26
N LEU A 31 3.32 13.39 3.45
CA LEU A 31 4.48 12.52 3.67
C LEU A 31 4.35 11.21 2.88
N ASP A 32 3.13 10.67 2.79
CA ASP A 32 2.85 9.49 1.99
C ASP A 32 3.06 9.72 0.48
N THR A 33 2.58 10.84 -0.04
CA THR A 33 2.78 11.21 -1.45
C THR A 33 4.28 11.37 -1.76
N LEU A 34 5.06 12.00 -0.87
CA LEU A 34 6.50 12.10 -1.06
C LEU A 34 7.19 10.73 -1.00
N LYS A 35 6.84 9.89 -0.01
CA LYS A 35 7.37 8.53 0.13
C LYS A 35 7.12 7.69 -1.12
N THR A 36 5.88 7.64 -1.60
CA THR A 36 5.49 6.84 -2.76
C THR A 36 6.20 7.30 -4.03
N LEU A 37 6.31 8.62 -4.25
CA LEU A 37 7.02 9.18 -5.40
C LEU A 37 8.53 8.90 -5.37
N LEU A 38 9.15 8.88 -4.19
CA LEU A 38 10.56 8.52 -4.03
C LEU A 38 10.81 7.03 -4.29
N GLN A 39 9.92 6.16 -3.79
CA GLN A 39 10.02 4.71 -3.98
C GLN A 39 9.80 4.30 -5.44
N VAL A 40 8.89 4.98 -6.15
CA VAL A 40 8.55 4.69 -7.56
C VAL A 40 9.48 5.41 -8.53
N GLY A 41 9.91 6.63 -8.21
CA GLY A 41 10.73 7.47 -9.08
C GLY A 41 12.21 7.10 -9.12
N ALA A 42 12.68 6.22 -8.23
CA ALA A 42 14.07 5.77 -8.20
C ALA A 42 14.34 4.72 -9.31
N GLY A 43 15.29 5.03 -10.20
CA GLY A 43 15.88 4.08 -11.14
C GLY A 43 17.30 3.69 -10.72
N SER A 44 17.87 2.65 -11.36
CA SER A 44 19.25 2.20 -11.08
C SER A 44 20.31 3.27 -11.37
N THR A 45 20.03 4.20 -12.27
CA THR A 45 20.97 5.26 -12.71
C THR A 45 20.55 6.68 -12.30
N GLN A 46 19.29 6.91 -11.93
CA GLN A 46 18.80 8.25 -11.59
C GLN A 46 18.14 8.28 -10.22
N GLN A 47 18.76 9.08 -9.35
CA GLN A 47 18.35 9.26 -7.97
C GLN A 47 17.59 10.58 -7.83
N LEU A 48 16.26 10.51 -7.70
CA LEU A 48 15.47 11.69 -7.35
C LEU A 48 15.62 11.99 -5.86
N GLY A 49 15.99 13.24 -5.55
CA GLY A 49 15.99 13.79 -4.20
C GLY A 49 14.59 14.28 -3.79
N ILE A 50 14.38 14.46 -2.48
CA ILE A 50 13.08 14.85 -1.92
C ILE A 50 12.69 16.26 -2.40
N ALA A 51 13.65 17.20 -2.39
CA ALA A 51 13.45 18.55 -2.90
C ALA A 51 13.00 18.54 -4.37
N GLN A 52 13.63 17.70 -5.20
CA GLN A 52 13.26 17.54 -6.61
C GLN A 52 11.85 16.96 -6.78
N VAL A 53 11.44 16.02 -5.92
CA VAL A 53 10.08 15.47 -5.93
C VAL A 53 9.06 16.54 -5.53
N VAL A 54 9.32 17.29 -4.46
CA VAL A 54 8.44 18.39 -4.01
C VAL A 54 8.29 19.44 -5.10
N GLU A 55 9.41 19.89 -5.67
CA GLU A 55 9.43 20.88 -6.75
C GLU A 55 8.64 20.37 -7.97
N ARG A 56 8.87 19.11 -8.37
CA ARG A 56 8.15 18.50 -9.48
C ARG A 56 6.64 18.43 -9.23
N VAL A 57 6.20 18.02 -8.04
CA VAL A 57 4.76 18.01 -7.70
C VAL A 57 4.20 19.43 -7.72
N ARG A 58 4.91 20.40 -7.14
CA ARG A 58 4.50 21.80 -7.10
C ARG A 58 4.36 22.39 -8.51
N LEU A 59 5.30 22.10 -9.41
CA LEU A 59 5.28 22.58 -10.80
C LEU A 59 4.18 21.92 -11.64
N VAL A 60 3.89 20.63 -11.41
CA VAL A 60 2.93 19.87 -12.23
C VAL A 60 1.48 20.05 -11.76
N SER A 61 1.25 19.94 -10.44
CA SER A 61 -0.09 19.86 -9.85
C SER A 61 -0.34 20.90 -8.76
N GLY A 62 0.62 21.77 -8.46
CA GLY A 62 0.55 22.67 -7.31
C GLY A 62 0.62 21.95 -5.96
N VAL A 63 0.34 22.70 -4.89
CA VAL A 63 0.37 22.19 -3.51
C VAL A 63 -0.73 21.12 -3.28
N SER A 64 -1.86 21.24 -3.97
CA SER A 64 -2.94 20.23 -3.93
C SER A 64 -2.51 18.88 -4.50
N GLY A 65 -1.46 18.84 -5.33
CA GLY A 65 -0.86 17.59 -5.82
C GLY A 65 -0.36 16.67 -4.71
N LEU A 66 0.08 17.22 -3.57
CA LEU A 66 0.46 16.44 -2.38
C LEU A 66 -0.72 15.68 -1.78
N TYR A 67 -1.95 16.14 -2.05
CA TYR A 67 -3.19 15.49 -1.63
C TYR A 67 -3.87 14.64 -2.70
N SER A 68 -3.17 14.36 -3.81
CA SER A 68 -3.68 13.50 -4.87
C SER A 68 -4.07 12.12 -4.32
N GLY A 69 -5.32 11.70 -4.57
CA GLY A 69 -5.84 10.42 -4.10
C GLY A 69 -6.28 10.36 -2.62
N PHE A 70 -6.34 11.50 -1.91
CA PHE A 70 -6.71 11.55 -0.49
C PHE A 70 -8.02 10.80 -0.16
N GLY A 71 -9.14 11.13 -0.83
CA GLY A 71 -10.43 10.50 -0.51
C GLY A 71 -10.44 8.96 -0.67
N LEU A 72 -9.78 8.44 -1.72
CA LEU A 72 -9.64 6.99 -1.90
C LEU A 72 -8.71 6.38 -0.85
N SER A 73 -7.66 7.11 -0.45
CA SER A 73 -6.76 6.70 0.62
C SER A 73 -7.51 6.56 1.93
N THR A 74 -8.26 7.58 2.33
CA THR A 74 -8.99 7.60 3.60
C THR A 74 -10.04 6.50 3.64
N LEU A 75 -10.81 6.32 2.56
CA LEU A 75 -11.81 5.25 2.48
C LEU A 75 -11.16 3.85 2.59
N GLY A 76 -10.06 3.65 1.88
CA GLY A 76 -9.29 2.41 1.98
C GLY A 76 -8.72 2.18 3.39
N MET A 77 -8.20 3.22 4.03
CA MET A 77 -7.66 3.14 5.39
C MET A 77 -8.75 2.85 6.42
N ILE A 78 -9.94 3.43 6.31
CA ILE A 78 -11.07 3.11 7.20
C ILE A 78 -11.41 1.62 7.09
N SER A 79 -11.55 1.11 5.87
CA SER A 79 -11.86 -0.31 5.65
C SER A 79 -10.73 -1.23 6.12
N GLY A 80 -9.47 -0.93 5.79
CA GLY A 80 -8.31 -1.75 6.14
C GLY A 80 -8.01 -1.75 7.63
N ILE A 81 -7.96 -0.57 8.27
CA ILE A 81 -7.70 -0.45 9.71
C ILE A 81 -8.86 -1.02 10.52
N GLY A 82 -10.11 -0.79 10.09
CA GLY A 82 -11.28 -1.41 10.71
C GLY A 82 -11.22 -2.93 10.67
N ALA A 83 -10.87 -3.51 9.51
CA ALA A 83 -10.67 -4.95 9.40
C ALA A 83 -9.51 -5.45 10.28
N ARG A 84 -8.40 -4.71 10.35
CA ARG A 84 -7.26 -5.05 11.21
C ARG A 84 -7.68 -5.13 12.69
N PHE A 85 -8.26 -4.07 13.24
CA PHE A 85 -8.68 -4.06 14.64
C PHE A 85 -9.79 -5.07 14.90
N GLY A 86 -10.76 -5.24 13.99
CA GLY A 86 -11.81 -6.26 14.14
C GLY A 86 -11.25 -7.68 14.24
N ILE A 87 -10.32 -8.06 13.35
CA ILE A 87 -9.67 -9.37 13.40
C ILE A 87 -8.79 -9.52 14.64
N TYR A 88 -8.07 -8.47 15.02
CA TYR A 88 -7.24 -8.47 16.23
C TYR A 88 -8.07 -8.73 17.49
N GLU A 89 -9.18 -8.01 17.66
CA GLU A 89 -10.09 -8.19 18.80
C GLU A 89 -10.71 -9.59 18.83
N ILE A 90 -11.16 -10.11 17.68
CA ILE A 90 -11.69 -11.48 17.60
C ILE A 90 -10.65 -12.51 18.05
N ILE A 91 -9.43 -12.44 17.52
CA ILE A 91 -8.37 -13.42 17.83
C ILE A 91 -7.94 -13.31 19.31
N THR A 92 -7.77 -12.10 19.82
CA THR A 92 -7.37 -11.91 21.22
C THR A 92 -8.48 -12.27 22.19
N ALA A 93 -9.75 -12.09 21.83
CA ALA A 93 -10.88 -12.60 22.60
C ALA A 93 -10.83 -14.13 22.72
N PHE A 94 -10.50 -14.85 21.64
CA PHE A 94 -10.29 -16.30 21.69
C PHE A 94 -9.12 -16.70 22.59
N TYR A 95 -8.04 -15.93 22.65
CA TYR A 95 -6.92 -16.23 23.55
C TYR A 95 -7.25 -16.00 25.02
N LYS A 96 -8.13 -15.04 25.32
CA LYS A 96 -8.61 -14.75 26.67
C LYS A 96 -9.68 -15.75 27.14
N ASP A 97 -10.36 -16.42 26.22
CA ASP A 97 -11.43 -17.36 26.55
C ASP A 97 -10.91 -18.49 27.45
N GLY A 98 -11.54 -18.65 28.62
CA GLY A 98 -11.14 -19.62 29.65
C GLY A 98 -9.94 -19.22 30.53
N ARG A 99 -9.41 -17.99 30.43
CA ARG A 99 -8.39 -17.45 31.35
C ARG A 99 -9.02 -16.63 32.47
N GLU A 100 -8.49 -16.77 33.68
CA GLU A 100 -8.90 -15.94 34.83
C GLU A 100 -8.39 -14.50 34.70
N ASP A 101 -7.30 -14.29 33.97
CA ASP A 101 -6.71 -13.00 33.64
C ASP A 101 -7.09 -12.56 32.21
N ASN A 102 -7.53 -11.32 32.00
CA ASN A 102 -7.78 -10.77 30.65
C ASN A 102 -6.48 -10.39 29.92
N TYR A 103 -5.40 -11.11 30.22
CA TYR A 103 -4.05 -10.80 29.80
C TYR A 103 -3.76 -11.35 28.40
N VAL A 104 -3.21 -10.50 27.55
CA VAL A 104 -2.72 -10.88 26.21
C VAL A 104 -1.20 -10.87 26.22
N TYR A 105 -0.58 -12.00 25.92
CA TYR A 105 0.87 -12.10 25.84
C TYR A 105 1.41 -11.37 24.58
N VAL A 106 2.65 -10.90 24.64
CA VAL A 106 3.30 -10.21 23.51
C VAL A 106 3.36 -11.11 22.26
N SER A 107 3.58 -12.42 22.44
CA SER A 107 3.56 -13.41 21.35
C SER A 107 2.17 -13.58 20.73
N GLU A 108 1.11 -13.52 21.54
CA GLU A 108 -0.27 -13.60 21.09
C GLU A 108 -0.68 -12.35 20.31
N ALA A 109 -0.32 -11.17 20.82
CA ALA A 109 -0.49 -9.90 20.12
C ALA A 109 0.26 -9.91 18.77
N LEU A 110 1.46 -10.49 18.73
CA LEU A 110 2.22 -10.66 17.50
C LEU A 110 1.47 -11.54 16.48
N LEU A 111 0.99 -12.72 16.90
CA LEU A 111 0.27 -13.65 16.02
C LEU A 111 -1.07 -13.08 15.54
N ALA A 112 -1.84 -12.47 16.44
CA ALA A 112 -3.08 -11.77 16.11
C ALA A 112 -2.82 -10.63 15.12
N GLY A 113 -1.73 -9.86 15.32
CA GLY A 113 -1.30 -8.79 14.43
C GLY A 113 -0.92 -9.28 13.03
N ILE A 114 -0.24 -10.43 12.92
CA ILE A 114 0.08 -11.04 11.62
C ILE A 114 -1.20 -11.40 10.85
N ALA A 115 -2.16 -12.05 11.52
CA ALA A 115 -3.42 -12.46 10.90
C ALA A 115 -4.27 -11.25 10.49
N ALA A 116 -4.37 -10.25 11.38
CA ALA A 116 -5.06 -8.99 11.11
C ALA A 116 -4.46 -8.24 9.91
N GLY A 117 -3.13 -8.20 9.81
CA GLY A 117 -2.42 -7.60 8.67
C GLY A 117 -2.70 -8.30 7.34
N ALA A 118 -2.85 -9.63 7.33
CA ALA A 118 -3.21 -10.36 6.11
C ALA A 118 -4.57 -9.93 5.55
N ILE A 119 -5.58 -9.83 6.43
CA ILE A 119 -6.95 -9.44 6.06
C ILE A 119 -7.00 -7.97 5.63
N GLU A 120 -6.31 -7.09 6.36
CA GLU A 120 -6.16 -5.70 5.96
C GLU A 120 -5.63 -5.59 4.53
N SER A 121 -4.60 -6.37 4.18
CA SER A 121 -3.99 -6.28 2.86
C SER A 121 -4.99 -6.56 1.74
N VAL A 122 -5.88 -7.53 1.92
CA VAL A 122 -6.92 -7.87 0.95
C VAL A 122 -7.89 -6.71 0.76
N MET A 123 -8.31 -6.06 1.84
CA MET A 123 -9.24 -4.93 1.80
C MET A 123 -8.60 -3.66 1.23
N LEU A 124 -7.35 -3.39 1.59
CA LEU A 124 -6.68 -2.13 1.32
C LEU A 124 -6.05 -2.06 -0.09
N THR A 125 -5.60 -3.18 -0.65
CA THR A 125 -4.90 -3.24 -1.94
C THR A 125 -5.60 -2.53 -3.11
N PRO A 126 -6.93 -2.68 -3.35
CA PRO A 126 -7.59 -1.95 -4.44
C PRO A 126 -7.51 -0.43 -4.28
N PHE A 127 -7.65 0.08 -3.07
CA PHE A 127 -7.58 1.52 -2.78
C PHE A 127 -6.16 2.06 -2.91
N GLU A 128 -5.17 1.31 -2.41
CA GLU A 128 -3.75 1.66 -2.55
C GLU A 128 -3.32 1.74 -4.01
N LEU A 129 -3.77 0.80 -4.85
CA LEU A 129 -3.46 0.85 -6.28
C LEU A 129 -3.98 2.15 -6.92
N LEU A 130 -5.25 2.48 -6.68
CA LEU A 130 -5.86 3.69 -7.25
C LEU A 130 -5.19 4.97 -6.74
N LYS A 131 -4.93 5.03 -5.44
CA LYS A 131 -4.20 6.12 -4.78
C LYS A 131 -2.82 6.32 -5.40
N LEU A 132 -2.04 5.24 -5.49
CA LEU A 132 -0.66 5.30 -5.97
C LEU A 132 -0.58 5.78 -7.43
N ARG A 133 -1.48 5.32 -8.31
CA ARG A 133 -1.53 5.81 -9.70
C ARG A 133 -1.87 7.30 -9.79
N ARG A 134 -2.75 7.80 -8.92
CA ARG A 134 -3.06 9.23 -8.82
C ARG A 134 -1.87 10.04 -8.31
N GLN A 135 -1.14 9.55 -7.29
CA GLN A 135 0.07 10.20 -6.77
C GLN A 135 1.17 10.26 -7.85
N VAL A 136 1.44 9.15 -8.53
CA VAL A 136 2.43 9.10 -9.62
C VAL A 136 2.07 10.08 -10.74
N SER A 137 0.79 10.15 -11.13
CA SER A 137 0.35 11.13 -12.13
C SER A 137 0.53 12.58 -11.69
N ALA A 138 0.38 12.90 -10.40
CA ALA A 138 0.51 14.26 -9.90
C ALA A 138 1.94 14.81 -10.00
N SER A 139 2.93 13.92 -10.12
CA SER A 139 4.33 14.27 -10.31
C SER A 139 4.81 14.27 -11.76
N ARG A 140 4.03 13.75 -12.72
CA ARG A 140 4.50 13.63 -14.11
C ARG A 140 4.00 14.78 -14.97
N PHE A 141 4.94 15.49 -15.61
CA PHE A 141 4.63 16.39 -16.71
C PHE A 141 3.90 15.61 -17.81
N LYS A 142 2.72 16.07 -18.21
CA LYS A 142 2.04 15.51 -19.40
C LYS A 142 2.92 15.80 -20.61
N THR A 143 3.50 14.78 -21.20
CA THR A 143 4.09 14.94 -22.54
C THR A 143 2.92 15.16 -23.49
N SER A 144 2.75 16.38 -24.00
CA SER A 144 1.83 16.64 -25.10
C SER A 144 2.36 15.89 -26.32
N ILE A 145 1.88 14.66 -26.52
CA ILE A 145 2.01 14.01 -27.81
C ILE A 145 0.97 14.71 -28.68
N SER A 146 1.45 15.53 -29.61
CA SER A 146 0.66 16.09 -30.70
C SER A 146 -0.07 14.94 -31.40
N HIS A 147 -1.39 14.84 -31.17
CA HIS A 147 -2.30 13.94 -31.88
C HIS A 147 -2.47 14.39 -33.35
N LYS A 148 -1.37 14.49 -34.10
CA LYS A 148 -1.40 14.85 -35.53
C LYS A 148 -1.11 13.66 -36.46
N ALA A 149 -1.01 12.45 -35.93
CA ALA A 149 -0.82 11.24 -36.72
C ALA A 149 -1.72 10.10 -36.23
N MET A 150 -2.98 10.10 -36.67
CA MET A 150 -3.85 8.94 -36.95
C MET A 150 -5.28 9.44 -37.01
N GLN A 151 -5.61 10.11 -38.11
CA GLN A 151 -6.99 10.34 -38.53
C GLN A 151 -7.22 9.47 -39.76
N GLU A 152 -7.24 8.15 -39.52
CA GLU A 152 -7.82 7.19 -40.45
C GLU A 152 -8.84 6.35 -39.69
N SER A 153 -10.00 6.18 -40.32
CA SER A 153 -11.26 5.65 -39.80
C SER A 153 -11.10 4.44 -38.87
N THR A 154 -11.36 4.62 -37.57
CA THR A 154 -11.35 3.50 -36.61
C THR A 154 -12.74 2.91 -36.38
N PRO A 155 -12.89 1.57 -36.35
CA PRO A 155 -14.15 0.88 -36.05
C PRO A 155 -14.63 1.11 -34.60
N PRO A 156 -15.92 0.89 -34.28
CA PRO A 156 -16.52 1.22 -32.97
C PRO A 156 -15.88 0.55 -31.75
N ILE A 157 -15.05 -0.48 -31.95
CA ILE A 157 -14.27 -1.16 -30.90
C ILE A 157 -13.13 -0.27 -30.36
N SER A 158 -12.67 0.74 -31.11
CA SER A 158 -11.65 1.70 -30.64
C SER A 158 -12.14 2.60 -29.49
N LYS A 159 -13.46 2.73 -29.31
CA LYS A 159 -14.05 3.45 -28.15
C LYS A 159 -13.85 2.70 -26.82
N LEU A 160 -13.55 1.40 -26.85
CA LEU A 160 -13.32 0.58 -25.65
C LEU A 160 -11.83 0.53 -25.23
N LEU A 161 -10.91 0.97 -26.09
CA LEU A 161 -9.46 0.96 -25.85
C LEU A 161 -8.81 2.24 -26.42
N PRO A 162 -8.87 3.38 -25.72
CA PRO A 162 -8.20 4.59 -26.17
C PRO A 162 -6.67 4.36 -26.12
N GLY A 163 -6.03 4.26 -27.28
CA GLY A 163 -4.59 4.46 -27.45
C GLY A 163 -3.69 3.23 -27.61
N TYR A 164 -4.22 2.00 -27.66
CA TYR A 164 -3.40 0.79 -27.84
C TYR A 164 -4.09 -0.23 -28.76
N THR A 165 -4.04 0.01 -30.07
CA THR A 165 -4.31 -1.02 -31.07
C THR A 165 -3.01 -1.78 -31.36
N PRO A 166 -2.99 -3.12 -31.33
CA PRO A 166 -1.82 -3.88 -31.75
C PRO A 166 -1.57 -3.61 -33.24
N ASP A 167 -0.44 -3.01 -33.57
CA ASP A 167 -0.03 -2.89 -34.97
C ASP A 167 0.51 -4.24 -35.46
N ILE A 168 -0.36 -4.99 -36.12
CA ILE A 168 -0.08 -6.33 -36.66
C ILE A 168 1.07 -6.27 -37.69
N LYS A 169 1.25 -5.14 -38.40
CA LYS A 169 2.37 -4.97 -39.33
C LYS A 169 3.68 -4.79 -38.58
N ALA A 170 3.69 -3.98 -37.51
CA ALA A 170 4.85 -3.84 -36.64
C ALA A 170 5.22 -5.17 -35.96
N TRP A 171 4.23 -5.95 -35.51
CA TRP A 171 4.43 -7.29 -34.94
C TRP A 171 5.12 -8.23 -35.94
N ASN A 172 4.58 -8.35 -37.15
CA ASN A 172 5.14 -9.23 -38.19
C ASN A 172 6.56 -8.81 -38.59
N SER A 173 6.82 -7.50 -38.68
CA SER A 173 8.16 -6.96 -38.94
C SER A 173 9.15 -7.28 -37.81
N THR A 174 8.72 -7.12 -36.56
CA THR A 174 9.54 -7.42 -35.37
C THR A 174 9.86 -8.91 -35.28
N VAL A 175 8.88 -9.79 -35.56
CA VAL A 175 9.07 -11.25 -35.62
C VAL A 175 10.01 -11.65 -36.76
N GLY A 176 9.93 -11.00 -37.93
CA GLY A 176 10.86 -11.19 -39.05
C GLY A 176 12.29 -10.71 -38.77
N LEU A 177 12.46 -9.62 -38.01
CA LEU A 177 13.77 -9.17 -37.53
C LEU A 177 14.31 -10.08 -36.42
N LEU A 178 13.44 -10.65 -35.60
CA LEU A 178 13.80 -11.61 -34.56
C LEU A 178 14.32 -12.92 -35.11
N SER A 179 13.68 -13.45 -36.17
CA SER A 179 14.13 -14.69 -36.81
C SER A 179 15.51 -14.54 -37.46
N THR A 180 15.88 -13.34 -37.89
CA THR A 180 17.18 -13.02 -38.49
C THR A 180 18.27 -12.67 -37.46
N LEU A 181 17.91 -12.12 -36.30
CA LEU A 181 18.85 -11.76 -35.22
C LEU A 181 19.07 -12.86 -34.17
N SER A 182 18.13 -13.81 -34.02
CA SER A 182 18.27 -15.00 -33.16
C SER A 182 19.57 -15.81 -33.35
N PRO A 183 20.17 -15.94 -34.55
CA PRO A 183 21.45 -16.64 -34.70
C PRO A 183 22.66 -15.88 -34.14
N LYS A 184 22.58 -14.55 -33.90
CA LYS A 184 23.69 -13.74 -33.37
C LYS A 184 23.60 -13.44 -31.87
N HIS A 185 22.39 -13.45 -31.30
CA HIS A 185 22.15 -13.21 -29.88
C HIS A 185 21.19 -14.26 -29.31
N PRO A 186 21.70 -15.34 -28.67
CA PRO A 186 20.88 -16.47 -28.23
C PRO A 186 19.83 -16.09 -27.16
N ASP A 187 20.03 -14.97 -26.45
CA ASP A 187 19.14 -14.50 -25.38
C ASP A 187 18.24 -13.32 -25.77
N MET A 188 18.12 -13.02 -27.07
CA MET A 188 17.31 -11.89 -27.55
C MET A 188 15.82 -12.11 -27.28
N VAL A 189 15.37 -13.37 -27.42
CA VAL A 189 14.03 -13.79 -26.99
C VAL A 189 13.86 -13.55 -25.50
N GLY A 190 14.89 -13.83 -24.69
CA GLY A 190 15.06 -13.48 -23.27
C GLY A 190 14.84 -12.00 -22.96
N ALA A 191 15.49 -11.11 -23.71
CA ALA A 191 15.35 -9.66 -23.60
C ALA A 191 13.94 -9.19 -23.98
N LEU A 192 13.35 -9.72 -25.05
CA LEU A 192 11.95 -9.41 -25.41
C LEU A 192 10.93 -9.93 -24.38
N LYS A 193 11.26 -10.99 -23.60
CA LYS A 193 10.48 -11.42 -22.43
C LYS A 193 10.33 -10.30 -21.39
N GLN A 194 11.36 -9.48 -21.25
CA GLN A 194 11.41 -8.40 -20.29
C GLN A 194 10.65 -7.15 -20.77
N TYR A 195 10.50 -6.97 -22.10
CA TYR A 195 9.91 -5.78 -22.72
C TYR A 195 8.79 -6.12 -23.73
N PRO A 196 7.68 -6.77 -23.31
CA PRO A 196 6.62 -7.23 -24.24
C PRO A 196 5.92 -6.11 -25.03
N TRP A 197 6.00 -4.86 -24.57
CA TRP A 197 5.51 -3.67 -25.30
C TRP A 197 6.33 -3.32 -26.55
N MET A 198 7.55 -3.84 -26.69
CA MET A 198 8.32 -3.70 -27.93
C MET A 198 7.69 -4.48 -29.09
N LEU A 199 6.93 -5.52 -28.80
CA LEU A 199 6.30 -6.35 -29.82
C LEU A 199 4.99 -5.75 -30.35
N THR A 200 4.34 -4.87 -29.59
CA THR A 200 2.99 -4.34 -29.90
C THR A 200 3.00 -3.03 -30.69
N GLY A 201 4.17 -2.57 -31.18
CA GLY A 201 4.30 -1.42 -32.07
C GLY A 201 4.37 -0.03 -31.39
N SER A 202 3.97 0.12 -30.12
CA SER A 202 4.07 1.43 -29.42
C SER A 202 5.49 1.75 -28.93
N GLY A 203 6.34 0.74 -28.74
CA GLY A 203 7.72 0.86 -28.24
C GLY A 203 7.84 1.36 -26.79
N ARG A 204 6.75 1.68 -26.09
CA ARG A 204 6.75 2.20 -24.70
C ARG A 204 5.70 1.48 -23.86
N PRO A 205 5.95 1.17 -22.57
CA PRO A 205 4.94 0.60 -21.71
C PRO A 205 3.85 1.65 -21.39
N PRO A 206 2.56 1.27 -21.30
CA PRO A 206 1.52 2.17 -20.81
C PRO A 206 1.89 2.63 -19.39
N LEU A 207 1.85 3.94 -19.14
CA LEU A 207 2.30 4.49 -17.87
C LEU A 207 1.19 4.40 -16.83
N ALA A 208 1.56 4.11 -15.59
CA ALA A 208 0.63 4.14 -14.46
C ALA A 208 -0.06 5.51 -14.29
N SER A 209 0.56 6.60 -14.76
CA SER A 209 -0.02 7.94 -14.75
C SER A 209 -1.23 8.09 -15.67
N ASP A 210 -1.34 7.26 -16.71
CA ASP A 210 -2.32 7.43 -17.78
C ASP A 210 -3.60 6.63 -17.47
N VAL A 211 -3.52 5.66 -16.57
CA VAL A 211 -4.61 4.75 -16.18
C VAL A 211 -5.04 5.00 -14.73
N LYS A 212 -5.87 6.04 -14.50
CA LYS A 212 -6.22 6.53 -13.15
C LYS A 212 -7.52 5.97 -12.57
N GLY A 213 -8.52 5.76 -13.42
CA GLY A 213 -9.87 5.40 -12.98
C GLY A 213 -10.03 3.89 -12.81
N PRO A 214 -10.84 3.41 -11.85
CA PRO A 214 -11.07 1.97 -11.66
C PRO A 214 -11.58 1.32 -12.94
N PHE A 215 -12.49 1.97 -13.67
CA PHE A 215 -12.98 1.50 -14.97
C PHE A 215 -11.88 1.38 -16.03
N ASN A 216 -10.95 2.33 -16.08
CA ASN A 216 -9.81 2.28 -17.02
C ASN A 216 -8.83 1.16 -16.67
N ILE A 217 -8.64 0.87 -15.38
CA ILE A 217 -7.83 -0.27 -14.93
C ILE A 217 -8.51 -1.59 -15.30
N ILE A 218 -9.81 -1.70 -15.01
CA ILE A 218 -10.58 -2.92 -15.28
C ILE A 218 -10.70 -3.16 -16.79
N SER A 219 -10.88 -2.12 -17.61
CA SER A 219 -10.95 -2.27 -19.06
C SER A 219 -9.60 -2.74 -19.62
N LEU A 220 -8.50 -2.12 -19.21
CA LEU A 220 -7.16 -2.33 -19.76
C LEU A 220 -6.43 -3.56 -19.19
N GLU A 221 -6.48 -3.78 -17.87
CA GLU A 221 -5.73 -4.84 -17.16
C GLU A 221 -6.63 -5.95 -16.59
N GLY A 222 -7.91 -5.66 -16.34
CA GLY A 222 -8.88 -6.62 -15.83
C GLY A 222 -9.17 -6.51 -14.34
N TRP A 223 -10.15 -7.28 -13.87
CA TRP A 223 -10.63 -7.21 -12.49
C TRP A 223 -9.55 -7.60 -11.48
N SER A 224 -8.75 -8.62 -11.78
CA SER A 224 -7.65 -9.06 -10.92
C SER A 224 -6.54 -8.02 -10.78
N ALA A 225 -6.49 -7.02 -11.66
CA ALA A 225 -5.48 -5.96 -11.58
C ALA A 225 -5.69 -5.05 -10.37
N LEU A 226 -6.90 -4.96 -9.81
CA LEU A 226 -7.16 -4.22 -8.58
C LEU A 226 -6.38 -4.79 -7.38
N TRP A 227 -6.07 -6.09 -7.38
CA TRP A 227 -5.24 -6.75 -6.37
C TRP A 227 -3.78 -6.89 -6.80
N LYS A 228 -3.31 -6.06 -7.72
CA LYS A 228 -1.90 -6.03 -8.10
C LYS A 228 -1.04 -5.60 -6.91
N GLY A 229 0.01 -6.38 -6.65
CA GLY A 229 0.85 -6.21 -5.47
C GLY A 229 0.30 -6.85 -4.20
N LEU A 230 -0.77 -7.66 -4.26
CA LEU A 230 -1.32 -8.32 -3.07
C LEU A 230 -0.31 -9.21 -2.36
N ARG A 231 0.54 -9.96 -3.08
CA ARG A 231 1.56 -10.83 -2.45
C ARG A 231 2.58 -10.07 -1.60
N PRO A 232 3.33 -9.08 -2.15
CA PRO A 232 4.20 -8.24 -1.31
C PRO A 232 3.39 -7.40 -0.31
N GLY A 233 2.12 -7.11 -0.59
CA GLY A 233 1.18 -6.49 0.35
C GLY A 233 0.92 -7.32 1.60
N ILE A 234 0.56 -8.59 1.45
CA ILE A 234 0.30 -9.49 2.58
C ILE A 234 1.57 -9.60 3.42
N ALA A 235 2.73 -9.82 2.80
CA ALA A 235 4.00 -9.87 3.52
C ALA A 235 4.27 -8.55 4.29
N ARG A 236 4.07 -7.40 3.65
CA ARG A 236 4.21 -6.08 4.29
C ARG A 236 3.29 -5.92 5.50
N ASP A 237 2.01 -6.21 5.32
CA ASP A 237 0.97 -5.92 6.31
C ASP A 237 0.99 -6.93 7.46
N CYS A 238 1.34 -8.20 7.22
CA CYS A 238 1.61 -9.20 8.25
C CYS A 238 2.80 -8.79 9.14
N VAL A 239 3.93 -8.41 8.53
CA VAL A 239 5.12 -7.97 9.29
C VAL A 239 4.80 -6.67 10.05
N PHE A 240 4.12 -5.73 9.41
CA PHE A 240 3.70 -4.48 10.06
C PHE A 240 2.78 -4.75 11.24
N GLY A 241 1.69 -5.50 11.05
CA GLY A 241 0.72 -5.80 12.09
C GLY A 241 1.32 -6.57 13.26
N GLY A 242 2.10 -7.62 12.99
CA GLY A 242 2.76 -8.40 14.03
C GLY A 242 3.71 -7.57 14.90
N VAL A 243 4.60 -6.80 14.27
CA VAL A 243 5.54 -5.92 14.99
C VAL A 243 4.80 -4.79 15.70
N PHE A 244 3.77 -4.21 15.08
CA PHE A 244 3.00 -3.12 15.68
C PHE A 244 2.32 -3.58 16.98
N PHE A 245 1.55 -4.67 16.92
CA PHE A 245 0.82 -5.11 18.10
C PHE A 245 1.75 -5.71 19.17
N SER A 246 2.84 -6.37 18.80
CA SER A 246 3.81 -6.87 19.78
C SER A 246 4.52 -5.74 20.53
N VAL A 247 4.99 -4.72 19.80
CA VAL A 247 5.67 -3.56 20.40
C VAL A 247 4.68 -2.74 21.23
N TRP A 248 3.48 -2.52 20.71
CA TRP A 248 2.40 -1.87 21.46
C TRP A 248 2.10 -2.61 22.77
N GLN A 249 1.90 -3.93 22.69
CA GLN A 249 1.56 -4.75 23.85
C GLN A 249 2.67 -4.72 24.91
N PHE A 250 3.93 -4.78 24.48
CA PHE A 250 5.08 -4.63 25.37
C PHE A 250 5.05 -3.29 26.13
N PHE A 251 4.85 -2.18 25.43
CA PHE A 251 4.74 -0.87 26.09
C PHE A 251 3.51 -0.77 26.98
N HIS A 252 2.38 -1.31 26.55
CA HIS A 252 1.15 -1.32 27.34
C HIS A 252 1.35 -2.04 28.68
N ILE A 253 1.94 -3.23 28.66
CA ILE A 253 2.29 -4.00 29.87
C ILE A 253 3.29 -3.23 30.73
N ALA A 254 4.33 -2.62 30.12
CA ALA A 254 5.32 -1.84 30.87
C ALA A 254 4.69 -0.63 31.57
N MET A 255 3.78 0.08 30.90
CA MET A 255 3.05 1.22 31.48
C MET A 255 2.11 0.80 32.60
N LEU A 256 1.40 -0.32 32.45
CA LEU A 256 0.54 -0.86 33.51
C LEU A 256 1.35 -1.32 34.73
N ASN A 257 2.46 -2.02 34.51
CA ASN A 257 3.38 -2.42 35.59
C ASN A 257 3.93 -1.22 36.34
N TRP A 258 4.32 -0.15 35.62
CA TRP A 258 4.77 1.08 36.25
C TRP A 258 3.68 1.69 37.15
N LYS A 259 2.44 1.76 36.64
CA LYS A 259 1.30 2.29 37.37
C LYS A 259 0.92 1.43 38.59
N ALA A 260 1.06 0.11 38.49
CA ALA A 260 0.75 -0.81 39.58
C ALA A 260 1.66 -0.61 40.81
N LEU A 261 2.87 -0.05 40.65
CA LEU A 261 3.77 0.26 41.76
C LEU A 261 3.25 1.40 42.65
N ASP A 262 2.42 2.29 42.12
CA ASP A 262 1.88 3.45 42.84
C ASP A 262 0.59 3.13 43.63
N ILE A 263 0.03 1.92 43.47
CA ILE A 263 -1.26 1.53 44.07
C ILE A 263 -1.01 0.74 45.38
N ASN A 264 -1.62 1.18 46.48
CA ASN A 264 -1.58 0.51 47.78
C ASN A 264 -3.01 0.20 48.28
N PRO A 265 -3.37 -1.06 48.56
CA PRO A 265 -2.56 -2.29 48.45
C PRO A 265 -2.26 -2.67 46.98
N PRO A 266 -1.21 -3.47 46.72
CA PRO A 266 -0.84 -3.86 45.36
C PRO A 266 -1.99 -4.61 44.67
N PRO A 267 -2.23 -4.32 43.38
CA PRO A 267 -3.33 -4.93 42.63
C PRO A 267 -3.12 -6.44 42.48
N ARG A 268 -4.21 -7.22 42.55
CA ARG A 268 -4.17 -8.68 42.39
C ARG A 268 -4.02 -9.11 40.93
N SER A 269 -4.42 -8.25 40.00
CA SER A 269 -4.29 -8.46 38.56
C SER A 269 -3.92 -7.15 37.85
N ILE A 270 -3.31 -7.25 36.66
CA ILE A 270 -2.88 -6.07 35.90
C ILE A 270 -4.07 -5.19 35.46
N ASP A 271 -5.26 -5.78 35.38
CA ASP A 271 -6.51 -5.12 35.00
C ASP A 271 -7.00 -4.15 36.08
N GLU A 272 -6.65 -4.39 37.35
CA GLU A 272 -6.99 -3.52 38.48
C GLU A 272 -6.19 -2.22 38.50
N ALA A 273 -5.08 -2.13 37.75
CA ALA A 273 -4.27 -0.90 37.66
C ALA A 273 -5.00 0.25 36.93
N GLY A 274 -6.13 -0.03 36.27
CA GLY A 274 -6.94 0.94 35.53
C GLY A 274 -6.30 1.43 34.22
N PRO A 275 -7.01 2.26 33.44
CA PRO A 275 -6.59 2.63 32.09
C PRO A 275 -5.29 3.46 32.09
N VAL A 276 -4.48 3.27 31.05
CA VAL A 276 -3.29 4.09 30.77
C VAL A 276 -3.75 5.45 30.22
N THR A 277 -2.99 6.51 30.53
CA THR A 277 -3.32 7.87 30.05
C THR A 277 -3.38 7.93 28.53
N PRO A 278 -4.34 8.67 27.93
CA PRO A 278 -4.49 8.74 26.48
C PRO A 278 -3.24 9.20 25.73
N LEU A 279 -2.49 10.13 26.34
CA LEU A 279 -1.23 10.64 25.79
C LEU A 279 -0.15 9.55 25.75
N ALA A 280 0.03 8.79 26.83
CA ALA A 280 1.03 7.73 26.88
C ALA A 280 0.69 6.62 25.88
N SER A 281 -0.59 6.23 25.80
CA SER A 281 -1.11 5.34 24.77
C SER A 281 -0.83 5.87 23.36
N SER A 282 -1.13 7.13 23.06
CA SER A 282 -0.85 7.74 21.76
C SER A 282 0.65 7.72 21.40
N LEU A 283 1.54 8.01 22.35
CA LEU A 283 2.99 7.98 22.13
C LEU A 283 3.51 6.54 21.90
N ALA A 284 3.02 5.57 22.67
CA ALA A 284 3.35 4.16 22.47
C ALA A 284 2.92 3.66 21.07
N ALA A 285 1.76 4.14 20.57
CA ALA A 285 1.30 3.85 19.21
C ALA A 285 2.23 4.42 18.16
N GLY A 286 2.68 5.65 18.34
CA GLY A 286 3.61 6.29 17.40
C GLY A 286 4.95 5.58 17.33
N PHE A 287 5.49 5.20 18.49
CA PHE A 287 6.73 4.44 18.53
C PHE A 287 6.56 3.07 17.88
N SER A 288 5.52 2.33 18.25
CA SER A 288 5.19 1.04 17.65
C SER A 288 5.01 1.13 16.12
N GLY A 289 4.27 2.12 15.63
CA GLY A 289 4.07 2.39 14.21
C GLY A 289 5.38 2.66 13.48
N THR A 290 6.32 3.36 14.12
CA THR A 290 7.64 3.66 13.56
C THR A 290 8.48 2.39 13.41
N VAL A 291 8.54 1.54 14.44
CA VAL A 291 9.30 0.27 14.42
C VAL A 291 8.70 -0.70 13.39
N ALA A 292 7.38 -0.84 13.38
CA ALA A 292 6.66 -1.67 12.42
C ALA A 292 6.86 -1.20 10.96
N ALA A 293 6.88 0.12 10.74
CA ALA A 293 7.15 0.70 9.43
C ALA A 293 8.56 0.38 8.93
N ALA A 294 9.55 0.41 9.82
CA ALA A 294 10.93 0.07 9.49
C ALA A 294 11.07 -1.41 9.12
N ALA A 295 10.50 -2.31 9.92
CA ALA A 295 10.56 -3.76 9.70
C ALA A 295 9.91 -4.19 8.37
N SER A 296 8.85 -3.51 7.94
CA SER A 296 8.07 -3.84 6.73
C SER A 296 8.46 -3.04 5.47
N HIS A 297 9.49 -2.20 5.53
CA HIS A 297 9.78 -1.22 4.47
C HIS A 297 10.17 -1.85 3.12
N SER A 298 10.93 -2.95 3.15
CA SER A 298 11.36 -3.67 1.94
C SER A 298 10.18 -4.16 1.10
N PHE A 299 9.18 -4.75 1.76
CA PHE A 299 7.96 -5.24 1.15
C PHE A 299 7.06 -4.10 0.64
N ASP A 300 7.05 -2.97 1.34
CA ASP A 300 6.32 -1.78 0.90
C ASP A 300 6.87 -1.21 -0.40
N THR A 301 8.19 -1.09 -0.52
CA THR A 301 8.84 -0.64 -1.76
C THR A 301 8.52 -1.60 -2.91
N ALA A 302 8.57 -2.91 -2.65
CA ALA A 302 8.19 -3.93 -3.62
C ALA A 302 6.72 -3.78 -4.06
N LYS A 303 5.80 -3.60 -3.11
CA LYS A 303 4.37 -3.41 -3.37
C LYS A 303 4.13 -2.18 -4.24
N SER A 304 4.65 -1.01 -3.84
CA SER A 304 4.47 0.25 -4.57
C SER A 304 5.01 0.17 -6.00
N ARG A 305 6.20 -0.41 -6.21
CA ARG A 305 6.75 -0.60 -7.57
C ARG A 305 5.89 -1.56 -8.40
N SER A 306 5.42 -2.67 -7.82
CA SER A 306 4.57 -3.63 -8.53
C SER A 306 3.24 -3.03 -9.02
N GLN A 307 2.67 -2.09 -8.26
CA GLN A 307 1.43 -1.40 -8.57
C GLN A 307 1.58 -0.33 -9.68
N CYS A 308 2.81 0.14 -9.93
CA CYS A 308 3.14 1.02 -11.06
C CYS A 308 3.35 0.31 -12.39
N ILE A 309 3.55 -1.01 -12.37
CA ILE A 309 3.61 -1.79 -13.61
C ILE A 309 2.19 -1.85 -14.16
N VAL A 310 1.98 -1.49 -15.43
CA VAL A 310 0.69 -1.64 -16.13
C VAL A 310 0.84 -2.79 -17.11
N THR A 311 0.01 -3.83 -16.96
CA THR A 311 0.05 -5.01 -17.84
C THR A 311 -1.30 -5.20 -18.51
N PRO A 312 -1.44 -4.83 -19.80
CA PRO A 312 -2.66 -5.04 -20.55
C PRO A 312 -3.10 -6.51 -20.57
N LYS A 313 -4.42 -6.74 -20.60
CA LYS A 313 -5.03 -8.09 -20.60
C LYS A 313 -4.47 -9.01 -21.69
N TYR A 314 -4.26 -8.49 -22.90
CA TYR A 314 -3.79 -9.29 -24.02
C TYR A 314 -2.36 -9.81 -23.79
N ILE A 315 -1.46 -9.00 -23.23
CA ILE A 315 -0.10 -9.42 -22.85
C ILE A 315 -0.14 -10.49 -21.74
N ALA A 316 -1.04 -10.33 -20.76
CA ALA A 316 -1.21 -11.32 -19.71
C ALA A 316 -1.75 -12.66 -20.27
N MET A 317 -2.67 -12.61 -21.22
CA MET A 317 -3.18 -13.79 -21.92
C MET A 317 -2.10 -14.47 -22.77
N GLU A 318 -1.31 -13.71 -23.53
CA GLU A 318 -0.16 -14.23 -24.29
C GLU A 318 0.87 -14.91 -23.39
N ARG A 319 1.23 -14.29 -22.26
CA ARG A 319 2.14 -14.91 -21.28
C ARG A 319 1.60 -16.24 -20.74
N LYS A 320 0.29 -16.33 -20.49
CA LYS A 320 -0.35 -17.55 -20.00
C LYS A 320 -0.41 -18.63 -21.09
N LEU A 321 -0.74 -18.24 -22.32
CA LEU A 321 -0.80 -19.12 -23.49
C LEU A 321 0.58 -19.71 -23.81
N LEU A 322 1.62 -18.87 -23.81
CA LEU A 322 2.99 -19.24 -24.14
C LEU A 322 3.77 -19.86 -22.96
N ARG A 323 3.11 -20.16 -21.83
CA ARG A 323 3.74 -20.62 -20.57
C ARG A 323 4.99 -19.80 -20.19
N TRP A 324 4.90 -18.50 -20.41
CA TRP A 324 6.04 -17.58 -20.31
C TRP A 324 6.38 -17.32 -18.83
N LYS A 325 7.36 -18.06 -18.29
CA LYS A 325 7.88 -17.76 -16.94
C LYS A 325 8.78 -16.53 -17.01
N ALA A 326 8.51 -15.55 -16.15
CA ALA A 326 9.43 -14.44 -15.94
C ALA A 326 10.78 -14.97 -15.42
N PRO A 327 11.92 -14.53 -15.97
CA PRO A 327 13.22 -14.92 -15.46
C PRO A 327 13.43 -14.39 -14.03
N GLY A 328 14.16 -15.14 -13.20
CA GLY A 328 14.56 -14.74 -11.84
C GLY A 328 14.16 -15.70 -10.70
N ILE A 329 14.76 -15.49 -9.53
CA ILE A 329 14.43 -16.19 -8.28
C ILE A 329 12.96 -15.94 -7.93
N TRP A 330 12.32 -16.82 -7.15
CA TRP A 330 10.92 -16.63 -6.74
C TRP A 330 10.66 -15.23 -6.17
N LEU A 331 11.59 -14.71 -5.36
CA LEU A 331 11.52 -13.38 -4.78
C LEU A 331 11.58 -12.28 -5.85
N GLU A 332 12.45 -12.41 -6.85
CA GLU A 332 12.56 -11.48 -7.98
C GLU A 332 11.32 -11.53 -8.87
N ARG A 333 10.74 -12.72 -9.09
CA ARG A 333 9.50 -12.89 -9.84
C ARG A 333 8.29 -12.31 -9.11
N VAL A 334 8.26 -12.41 -7.79
CA VAL A 334 7.16 -11.91 -6.95
C VAL A 334 7.26 -10.40 -6.73
N THR A 335 8.47 -9.87 -6.62
CA THR A 335 8.71 -8.45 -6.31
C THR A 335 9.05 -7.61 -7.54
N GLY A 336 9.47 -8.22 -8.64
CA GLY A 336 9.96 -7.54 -9.84
C GLY A 336 11.32 -6.85 -9.65
N MET A 337 12.04 -7.12 -8.55
CA MET A 337 13.27 -6.40 -8.18
C MET A 337 14.49 -7.31 -8.29
N SER A 338 15.50 -6.85 -9.02
CA SER A 338 16.82 -7.48 -9.11
C SER A 338 17.66 -7.21 -7.85
N PRO A 339 18.57 -8.10 -7.43
CA PRO A 339 19.50 -7.87 -6.33
C PRO A 339 20.38 -6.62 -6.51
N ALA A 340 20.59 -6.18 -7.76
CA ALA A 340 21.29 -4.93 -8.08
C ALA A 340 20.58 -3.67 -7.56
N ASP A 341 19.27 -3.74 -7.31
CA ASP A 341 18.43 -2.63 -6.85
C ASP A 341 18.29 -2.60 -5.30
N ARG A 342 19.09 -3.34 -4.52
CA ARG A 342 18.96 -3.40 -3.05
C ARG A 342 18.98 -2.03 -2.36
N ASN A 343 19.80 -1.10 -2.85
CA ASN A 343 19.87 0.27 -2.31
C ASN A 343 18.58 1.08 -2.56
N ILE A 344 17.78 0.68 -3.56
CA ILE A 344 16.47 1.29 -3.84
C ILE A 344 15.45 0.86 -2.78
N MET A 345 15.59 -0.34 -2.19
CA MET A 345 14.64 -0.89 -1.22
C MET A 345 14.57 -0.14 0.11
N PHE A 346 15.56 0.69 0.44
CA PHE A 346 15.58 1.49 1.68
C PHE A 346 15.25 2.97 1.42
N ARG A 347 14.95 3.36 0.18
CA ARG A 347 14.56 4.73 -0.15
C ARG A 347 13.20 5.08 0.42
N GLY A 348 13.14 6.22 1.09
CA GLY A 348 11.92 6.68 1.76
C GLY A 348 11.66 6.02 3.12
N LEU A 349 12.63 5.25 3.66
CA LEU A 349 12.50 4.60 4.97
C LEU A 349 12.14 5.59 6.06
N TRP A 350 12.89 6.68 6.18
CA TRP A 350 12.65 7.69 7.20
C TRP A 350 11.28 8.37 7.02
N LEU A 351 10.84 8.63 5.78
CA LEU A 351 9.51 9.19 5.50
C LEU A 351 8.41 8.21 5.88
N ARG A 352 8.59 6.91 5.62
CA ARG A 352 7.65 5.86 6.02
C ARG A 352 7.57 5.77 7.54
N MET A 353 8.71 5.78 8.23
CA MET A 353 8.82 5.77 9.68
C MET A 353 8.08 6.98 10.29
N ALA A 354 8.43 8.20 9.84
CA ALA A 354 7.79 9.44 10.30
C ALA A 354 6.27 9.43 10.04
N ARG A 355 5.86 9.08 8.81
CA ARG A 355 4.44 8.97 8.45
C ARG A 355 3.71 7.99 9.36
N SER A 356 4.27 6.81 9.58
CA SER A 356 3.60 5.77 10.37
C SER A 356 3.52 6.13 11.85
N GLY A 357 4.59 6.70 12.42
CA GLY A 357 4.57 7.15 13.81
C GLY A 357 3.55 8.27 14.05
N ILE A 358 3.57 9.30 13.20
CA ILE A 358 2.60 10.41 13.29
C ILE A 358 1.17 9.89 13.09
N ALA A 359 0.94 9.01 12.10
CA ALA A 359 -0.38 8.44 11.84
C ALA A 359 -0.90 7.62 13.02
N SER A 360 -0.08 6.75 13.60
CA SER A 360 -0.47 5.90 14.72
C SER A 360 -0.75 6.72 15.99
N SER A 361 0.09 7.71 16.31
CA SER A 361 -0.17 8.61 17.44
C SER A 361 -1.44 9.43 17.24
N ALA A 362 -1.61 10.04 16.06
CA ALA A 362 -2.80 10.83 15.75
C ALA A 362 -4.06 9.97 15.80
N LEU A 363 -4.03 8.74 15.27
CA LEU A 363 -5.17 7.83 15.26
C LEU A 363 -5.58 7.45 16.68
N VAL A 364 -4.66 6.94 17.49
CA VAL A 364 -4.99 6.52 18.86
C VAL A 364 -5.36 7.71 19.73
N GLY A 365 -4.60 8.80 19.65
CA GLY A 365 -4.87 10.00 20.45
C GLY A 365 -6.21 10.64 20.13
N SER A 366 -6.52 10.82 18.84
CA SER A 366 -7.82 11.41 18.44
C SER A 366 -9.00 10.47 18.71
N TYR A 367 -8.83 9.16 18.61
CA TYR A 367 -9.86 8.20 18.99
C TYR A 367 -10.15 8.26 20.50
N LEU A 368 -9.12 8.21 21.35
CA LEU A 368 -9.30 8.24 22.80
C LEU A 368 -9.93 9.56 23.26
N LEU A 369 -9.49 10.70 22.71
CA LEU A 369 -10.14 11.99 22.97
C LEU A 369 -11.60 11.99 22.52
N ALA A 370 -11.89 11.46 21.33
CA ALA A 370 -13.27 11.38 20.85
C ALA A 370 -14.14 10.50 21.77
N VAL A 371 -13.59 9.40 22.31
CA VAL A 371 -14.31 8.57 23.26
C VAL A 371 -14.58 9.32 24.56
N GLU A 372 -13.57 9.98 25.15
CA GLU A 372 -13.72 10.75 26.41
C GLU A 372 -14.71 11.92 26.32
N TYR A 373 -14.88 12.52 25.15
CA TYR A 373 -15.82 13.64 24.96
C TYR A 373 -17.23 13.21 24.56
N LEU A 374 -17.40 12.03 23.95
CA LEU A 374 -18.69 11.57 23.40
C LEU A 374 -19.38 10.52 24.28
N PHE A 375 -18.65 9.85 25.16
CA PHE A 375 -19.13 8.78 26.04
C PHE A 375 -18.58 9.00 27.45
#